data_AF-A0A844E7B9-F1
#
_entry.id   AF-A0A844E7B9-F1
#
_cell.length_a   1.000
_cell.length_b   1.000
_cell.length_c   1.000
_cell.angle_alpha   90.00
_cell.angle_beta   90.00
_cell.angle_gamma   90.00
#
_symmetry.space_group_name_H-M   'P 1'
#
loop_
_entity.id
_entity.type
_entity.pdbx_description
1 polymer ?
#
loop_
_entity_poly.entity_id
_entity_poly.type
_entity_poly.pdbx_seq_one_letter_code
_entity_poly.pdbx_strand_id
1 'polypeptide(L)' 'MHKITQKLERLVRMMAMLWAQEIMSVETMEEAKALYERCPRLLKEKVKAILIKSGFEEIVQ' A
#
# COMPACT_ATOMS: atom_id res chain seq x y z
N MET A 1 19.88 14.22 -12.92
CA MET A 1 18.47 14.30 -12.45
C MET A 1 17.69 13.01 -12.67
N HIS A 2 17.59 12.48 -13.89
CA HIS A 2 16.76 11.30 -14.20
C HIS A 2 17.01 10.07 -13.31
N LYS A 3 18.26 9.75 -12.98
CA LYS A 3 18.61 8.61 -12.10
C LYS A 3 18.08 8.75 -10.66
N ILE A 4 17.98 9.98 -10.14
CA ILE A 4 17.48 10.24 -8.78
C ILE A 4 15.96 10.02 -8.76
N THR A 5 15.25 10.57 -9.75
CA THR A 5 13.79 10.36 -9.90
C THR A 5 13.44 8.88 -10.01
N GLN A 6 14.17 8.11 -10.83
CA GLN A 6 13.96 6.65 -10.95
C GLN A 6 14.23 5.88 -9.65
N LYS A 7 15.19 6.32 -8.83
CA LYS A 7 15.46 5.71 -7.52
C LYS A 7 14.33 6.02 -6.55
N LEU A 8 13.86 7.26 -6.51
CA LEU A 8 12.73 7.67 -5.69
C LEU A 8 11.45 6.92 -6.08
N GLU A 9 11.16 6.77 -7.37
CA GLU A 9 10.02 5.99 -7.84
C GLU A 9 10.09 4.52 -7.41
N ARG A 10 11.27 3.91 -7.47
CA ARG A 10 11.49 2.53 -7.00
C ARG A 10 11.27 2.40 -5.50
N LEU A 11 11.76 3.35 -4.71
CA LEU A 11 11.54 3.38 -3.26
C LEU A 11 10.05 3.53 -2.93
N VAL A 12 9.34 4.43 -3.62
CA VAL A 12 7.90 4.62 -3.45
C VAL A 12 7.13 3.34 -3.77
N ARG A 13 7.50 2.62 -4.85
CA ARG A 13 6.88 1.32 -5.20
C ARG A 13 7.17 0.25 -4.14
N MET A 14 8.41 0.17 -3.67
CA MET A 14 8.81 -0.78 -2.63
C MET A 14 8.06 -0.53 -1.32
N MET A 15 7.97 0.72 -0.90
CA MET A 15 7.23 1.10 0.32
C MET A 15 5.74 0.77 0.21
N ALA A 16 5.12 1.00 -0.95
CA ALA A 16 3.72 0.62 -1.17
C ALA A 16 3.50 -0.90 -1.12
N MET A 17 4.45 -1.71 -1.60
CA MET A 17 4.37 -3.18 -1.49
C MET A 17 4.47 -3.63 -0.02
N LEU A 18 5.39 -3.06 0.75
CA LEU A 18 5.54 -3.39 2.18
C LEU A 18 4.27 -3.03 2.98
N TRP A 19 3.69 -1.86 2.73
CA TRP A 19 2.42 -1.47 3.34
C TRP A 19 1.28 -2.43 3.00
N ALA A 20 1.16 -2.83 1.73
CA ALA A 20 0.14 -3.79 1.33
C ALA A 20 0.37 -5.15 2.01
N GLN A 21 1.62 -5.61 2.13
CA GLN A 21 1.95 -6.85 2.84
C GLN A 21 1.58 -6.79 4.33
N GLU A 22 1.87 -5.67 4.99
CA GLU A 22 1.50 -5.47 6.41
C GLU A 22 -0.02 -5.54 6.58
N ILE A 23 -0.77 -4.84 5.72
CA ILE A 23 -2.25 -4.87 5.71
C ILE A 23 -2.81 -6.26 5.41
N MET A 24 -2.19 -7.03 4.52
CA MET A 24 -2.62 -8.41 4.22
C MET A 24 -2.21 -9.41 5.31
N SER A 25 -1.32 -9.04 6.24
CA SER A 25 -0.81 -9.92 7.29
C SER A 25 -1.61 -9.87 8.60
N VAL A 26 -2.45 -8.85 8.79
CA VAL A 26 -3.26 -8.74 10.00
C VAL A 26 -4.42 -9.73 9.97
N GLU A 27 -4.82 -10.21 11.14
CA GLU A 27 -5.77 -11.31 11.27
C GLU A 27 -7.23 -10.87 11.11
N THR A 28 -7.52 -9.59 11.36
CA THR A 28 -8.89 -9.06 11.37
C THR A 28 -9.12 -7.97 10.33
N MET A 29 -10.36 -7.90 9.84
CA MET A 29 -10.74 -6.95 8.81
C MET A 29 -10.72 -5.50 9.32
N GLU A 30 -11.14 -5.29 10.56
CA GLU A 30 -11.16 -4.00 11.23
C GLU A 30 -9.74 -3.42 11.35
N GLU A 31 -8.76 -4.25 11.75
CA GLU A 31 -7.36 -3.83 11.83
C GLU A 31 -6.79 -3.53 10.44
N ALA A 32 -7.16 -4.32 9.43
CA ALA A 32 -6.70 -4.12 8.06
C ALA A 32 -7.18 -2.78 7.51
N LYS A 33 -8.47 -2.44 7.74
CA LYS A 33 -9.04 -1.12 7.39
C LYS A 33 -8.37 0.01 8.16
N ALA A 34 -8.16 -0.15 9.47
CA ALA A 34 -7.50 0.86 10.28
C ALA A 34 -6.04 1.12 9.84
N LEU A 35 -5.32 0.06 9.46
CA LEU A 35 -3.95 0.16 8.97
C LEU A 35 -3.90 0.77 7.56
N TYR A 36 -4.83 0.40 6.68
CA TYR A 36 -5.00 1.07 5.39
C TYR A 36 -5.28 2.57 5.55
N GLU A 37 -6.07 2.96 6.55
CA GLU A 37 -6.34 4.37 6.81
C GLU A 37 -5.10 5.16 7.22
N ARG A 38 -4.16 4.53 7.94
CA ARG A 38 -2.88 5.12 8.35
C ARG A 38 -1.84 5.22 7.24
N CYS A 39 -2.09 4.64 6.07
CA CYS A 39 -1.16 4.72 4.94
C CYS A 39 -0.85 6.18 4.58
N PRO A 40 0.44 6.53 4.34
CA PRO A 40 0.80 7.85 3.85
C PRO A 40 0.07 8.20 2.55
N ARG A 41 -0.43 9.44 2.44
CA ARG A 41 -1.24 9.90 1.27
C ARG A 41 -0.55 9.65 -0.07
N LEU A 42 0.77 9.81 -0.13
CA LEU A 42 1.58 9.56 -1.35
C LEU A 42 1.54 8.10 -1.81
N LEU A 43 1.37 7.16 -0.87
CA LEU A 43 1.38 5.72 -1.14
C LEU A 43 -0.01 5.14 -1.29
N LYS A 44 -1.04 5.78 -0.72
CA LYS A 44 -2.38 5.22 -0.53
C LYS A 44 -3.03 4.71 -1.81
N GLU A 45 -2.91 5.44 -2.93
CA GLU A 45 -3.40 4.98 -4.24
C GLU A 45 -2.66 3.73 -4.76
N LYS A 46 -1.35 3.64 -4.53
CA LYS A 46 -0.56 2.47 -4.95
C LYS A 46 -0.86 1.26 -4.09
N VAL A 47 -1.01 1.46 -2.77
CA VAL A 47 -1.42 0.41 -1.83
C VAL A 47 -2.81 -0.10 -2.20
N LYS A 48 -3.77 0.81 -2.47
CA LYS A 48 -5.12 0.47 -2.93
C LYS A 48 -5.10 -0.42 -4.17
N ALA A 49 -4.32 -0.04 -5.18
CA ALA A 49 -4.19 -0.83 -6.40
C ALA A 49 -3.61 -2.24 -6.15
N ILE A 50 -2.66 -2.37 -5.22
CA ILE A 50 -2.10 -3.68 -4.84
C ILE A 50 -3.15 -4.52 -4.12
N LEU A 51 -3.85 -3.97 -3.13
CA LEU A 51 -4.88 -4.68 -2.37
C LEU A 51 -6.00 -5.18 -3.29
N ILE A 52 -6.50 -4.33 -4.19
CA ILE A 52 -7.51 -4.72 -5.18
C ILE A 52 -7.00 -5.84 -6.07
N LYS A 53 -5.78 -5.71 -6.61
CA LYS A 53 -5.18 -6.75 -7.47
C LYS A 53 -4.97 -8.08 -6.73
N SER A 54 -4.78 -8.05 -5.42
CA SER A 54 -4.62 -9.22 -4.56
C SER A 54 -5.93 -9.78 -4.03
N GLY A 55 -7.09 -9.21 -4.37
CA GLY A 55 -8.41 -9.68 -3.94
C GLY A 55 -8.90 -9.14 -2.58
N PHE A 56 -8.26 -8.11 -2.04
CA PHE A 56 -8.60 -7.47 -0.76
C PHE A 56 -9.38 -6.16 -0.94
N GLU A 57 -10.31 -6.13 -1.91
CA GLU A 57 -11.08 -4.94 -2.29
C GLU A 57 -11.93 -4.39 -1.15
N GLU A 58 -12.42 -5.28 -0.29
CA GLU A 58 -13.27 -4.93 0.85
C GLU A 58 -12.53 -4.06 1.90
N ILE A 59 -11.19 -4.10 1.95
CA ILE A 59 -10.38 -3.27 2.86
C ILE A 59 -10.44 -1.78 2.45
N VAL A 60 -10.59 -1.51 1.15
CA VAL A 60 -10.48 -0.16 0.58
C VAL A 60 -11.84 0.48 0.26
N GLN A 61 -12.93 -0.19 0.64
CA GLN A 61 -14.31 0.29 0.65
C GLN A 61 -14.65 0.91 2.01
#